data_AF-A0A7V8DDW7-F1
#
_entry.id   AF-A0A7V8DDW7-F1
#
_cell.length_a   1.000
_cell.length_b   1.000
_cell.length_c   1.000
_cell.angle_alpha   90.00
_cell.angle_beta   90.00
_cell.angle_gamma   90.00
#
_symmetry.space_group_name_H-M   'P 1'
#
loop_
_entity.id
_entity.type
_entity.pdbx_description
1 polymer ?
#
loop_
_entity_poly.entity_id
_entity_poly.type
_entity_poly.pdbx_seq_one_letter_code
_entity_poly.pdbx_strand_id
1 'polypeptide(L)' 'MVRRFFPAGDGRRVHNAVIDRFLDRLDVTPVPRSYVFGIKVTSTDAQKAARIINTVADLYIVDQLEAKFKITRRTTD' A
#
# COMPACT_ATOMS: atom_id res chain seq x y z
N MET A 1 -26.85 -15.85 30.51
CA MET A 1 -26.71 -15.24 29.17
C MET A 1 -25.89 -13.97 29.31
N VAL A 2 -24.57 -14.04 29.08
CA VAL A 2 -23.67 -12.87 29.28
C VAL A 2 -23.51 -12.16 27.92
N ARG A 3 -24.23 -11.05 27.76
CA ARG A 3 -24.11 -10.18 26.59
C ARG A 3 -22.74 -9.49 26.64
N ARG A 4 -21.76 -10.03 25.91
CA ARG A 4 -20.44 -9.42 25.72
C ARG A 4 -20.63 -8.09 24.98
N PHE A 5 -20.33 -7.00 25.67
CA PHE A 5 -20.31 -5.66 25.11
C PHE A 5 -19.05 -5.53 24.26
N PHE A 6 -19.20 -5.43 22.93
CA PHE A 6 -18.11 -5.09 22.02
C PHE A 6 -18.11 -3.56 21.87
N PRO A 7 -17.11 -2.84 22.40
CA PRO A 7 -17.03 -1.40 22.19
C PRO A 7 -16.75 -1.12 20.70
N ALA A 8 -17.48 -0.14 20.13
CA ALA A 8 -17.38 0.29 18.72
C ALA A 8 -16.00 0.86 18.30
N GLY A 9 -14.97 0.72 19.14
CA GLY A 9 -13.58 1.12 18.89
C GLY A 9 -12.69 0.02 18.29
N ASP A 10 -13.15 -1.23 18.23
CA ASP A 10 -12.28 -2.36 17.86
C ASP A 10 -11.94 -2.40 16.37
N GLY A 11 -12.90 -2.06 15.48
CA GLY A 11 -12.72 -2.16 14.03
C GLY A 11 -11.63 -1.25 13.46
N ARG A 12 -11.60 0.03 13.86
CA ARG A 12 -10.57 0.98 13.41
C ARG A 12 -9.17 0.62 13.92
N ARG A 13 -9.10 0.11 15.16
CA ARG A 13 -7.81 -0.31 15.75
C ARG A 13 -7.27 -1.55 15.04
N VAL A 14 -8.12 -2.52 14.74
CA VAL A 14 -7.74 -3.71 13.96
C VAL A 14 -7.34 -3.31 12.54
N HIS A 15 -8.10 -2.42 11.89
CA HIS A 15 -7.78 -1.92 10.56
C HIS A 15 -6.39 -1.26 10.51
N ASN A 16 -6.11 -0.32 11.41
CA ASN A 16 -4.81 0.34 11.47
C ASN A 16 -3.69 -0.66 11.78
N ALA A 17 -3.89 -1.58 12.72
CA ALA A 17 -2.90 -2.61 13.03
C ALA A 17 -2.58 -3.52 11.83
N VAL A 18 -3.55 -3.76 10.94
CA VAL A 18 -3.33 -4.50 9.70
C VAL A 18 -2.52 -3.67 8.70
N ILE A 19 -2.80 -2.37 8.58
CA ILE A 19 -2.02 -1.44 7.74
C ILE A 19 -0.58 -1.38 8.23
N ASP A 20 -0.36 -1.14 9.53
CA ASP A 20 0.97 -1.02 10.12
C ASP A 20 1.79 -2.29 9.84
N ARG A 21 1.19 -3.46 10.07
CA ARG A 21 1.83 -4.76 9.76
C ARG A 21 2.15 -4.97 8.29
N PHE A 22 1.35 -4.40 7.39
CA PHE A 22 1.61 -4.45 5.97
C PHE A 22 2.79 -3.54 5.62
N LEU A 23 2.79 -2.29 6.12
CA LEU A 23 3.85 -1.32 5.90
C LEU A 23 5.20 -1.81 6.46
N ASP A 24 5.21 -2.41 7.65
CA ASP A 24 6.42 -2.99 8.27
C ASP A 24 7.06 -4.11 7.40
N ARG A 25 6.27 -4.74 6.54
CA ARG A 25 6.73 -5.84 5.66
C ARG A 25 7.02 -5.40 4.23
N LEU A 26 6.62 -4.18 3.87
CA LEU A 26 6.82 -3.63 2.55
C LEU A 26 8.21 -3.00 2.50
N ASP A 27 9.08 -3.58 1.69
CA ASP A 27 10.40 -3.05 1.42
C ASP A 27 10.38 -2.36 0.05
N VAL A 28 10.89 -1.13 0.00
CA VAL A 28 10.97 -0.30 -1.20
C VAL A 28 12.39 0.26 -1.29
N THR A 29 13.11 -0.14 -2.33
CA THR A 29 14.51 0.25 -2.53
C THR A 29 14.72 0.82 -3.93
N PRO A 30 15.43 1.94 -4.09
CA PRO A 30 15.83 2.40 -5.41
C PRO A 30 16.83 1.41 -6.01
N VAL A 31 16.62 1.02 -7.27
CA VAL A 31 17.58 0.16 -7.97
C VAL A 31 18.73 1.03 -8.48
N PRO A 32 19.99 0.79 -8.05
CA PRO A 32 21.12 1.65 -8.40
C PRO A 32 21.28 1.79 -9.92
N ARG A 33 21.63 3.00 -10.37
CA ARG A 33 21.82 3.35 -11.79
C ARG A 33 20.55 3.14 -12.65
N SER A 34 19.37 3.27 -12.05
CA SER A 34 18.10 3.23 -12.77
C SER A 34 17.11 4.22 -12.18
N TYR A 35 16.00 4.45 -12.88
CA TYR A 35 14.84 5.20 -12.39
C TYR A 35 13.73 4.28 -11.86
N VAL A 36 14.09 3.04 -11.47
CA VAL A 36 13.15 2.01 -11.05
C VAL A 36 13.28 1.79 -9.54
N PHE A 37 12.14 1.56 -8.88
CA PHE A 37 12.08 1.08 -7.51
C PHE A 37 11.84 -0.43 -7.50
N GLY A 38 12.68 -1.14 -6.74
CA GLY A 38 12.42 -2.51 -6.35
C GLY A 38 11.46 -2.52 -5.17
N ILE A 39 10.39 -3.31 -5.26
CA ILE A 39 9.41 -3.48 -4.20
C ILE A 39 9.34 -4.95 -3.81
N LYS A 40 9.24 -5.23 -2.50
CA LYS A 40 9.17 -6.59 -1.98
C LYS A 40 8.24 -6.66 -0.78
N VAL A 41 7.50 -7.77 -0.70
CA VAL A 41 6.75 -8.14 0.50
C VAL A 41 6.98 -9.62 0.80
N THR A 42 6.96 -9.98 2.08
CA THR A 42 7.06 -11.38 2.50
C THR A 42 5.75 -11.84 3.14
N SER A 43 5.32 -13.05 2.78
CA SER A 43 4.11 -13.70 3.29
C SER A 43 4.34 -15.20 3.31
N THR A 44 3.71 -15.90 4.26
CA THR A 44 3.70 -17.37 4.30
C THR A 44 2.92 -17.98 3.13
N ASP A 45 1.99 -17.23 2.56
CA ASP A 45 1.28 -17.56 1.33
C ASP A 45 1.90 -16.79 0.15
N ALA A 46 2.46 -17.55 -0.80
CA ALA A 46 3.07 -17.03 -2.02
C ALA A 46 2.07 -16.30 -2.94
N GLN A 47 0.84 -16.81 -3.06
CA GLN A 47 -0.22 -16.19 -3.86
C GLN A 47 -0.67 -14.86 -3.24
N LYS A 48 -0.63 -14.76 -1.92
CA LYS A 48 -0.90 -13.51 -1.21
C LYS A 48 0.23 -12.49 -1.45
N ALA A 49 1.49 -12.89 -1.35
CA ALA A 49 2.62 -12.00 -1.63
C ALA A 49 2.56 -11.44 -3.06
N ALA A 50 2.34 -12.31 -4.05
CA ALA A 50 2.24 -11.92 -5.45
C ALA A 50 1.09 -10.94 -5.69
N ARG A 51 -0.10 -11.22 -5.13
CA ARG A 51 -1.25 -10.30 -5.24
C ARG A 51 -0.95 -8.93 -4.64
N ILE A 52 -0.39 -8.90 -3.42
CA ILE A 52 -0.05 -7.64 -2.75
C ILE A 52 0.91 -6.81 -3.61
N ILE A 53 2.01 -7.41 -4.07
CA ILE A 53 3.06 -6.64 -4.75
C ILE A 53 2.62 -6.13 -6.12
N ASN A 54 1.83 -6.93 -6.85
CA ASN A 54 1.26 -6.52 -8.12
C ASN A 54 0.29 -5.35 -7.93
N THR A 55 -0.60 -5.42 -6.94
CA THR A 55 -1.51 -4.32 -6.63
C THR A 55 -0.78 -3.04 -6.23
N VAL A 56 0.29 -3.13 -5.42
CA VAL A 56 1.11 -1.96 -5.06
C VAL A 56 1.76 -1.33 -6.29
N ALA A 57 2.30 -2.16 -7.20
CA ALA A 57 2.90 -1.68 -8.45
C ALA A 57 1.87 -0.95 -9.33
N ASP A 58 0.69 -1.55 -9.52
CA ASP A 58 -0.39 -0.97 -10.34
C ASP A 58 -0.83 0.39 -9.79
N LEU A 59 -1.04 0.48 -8.47
CA LEU A 59 -1.43 1.72 -7.81
C LEU A 59 -0.37 2.82 -7.96
N TYR A 60 0.92 2.48 -7.86
CA TYR A 60 2.00 3.44 -8.08
C TYR A 60 1.99 3.98 -9.51
N ILE A 61 1.80 3.12 -10.51
CA ILE A 61 1.74 3.55 -11.91
C ILE A 61 0.58 4.53 -12.12
N VAL A 62 -0.60 4.20 -11.59
CA VAL A 62 -1.79 5.08 -11.68
C VAL A 62 -1.52 6.43 -11.01
N ASP A 63 -1.00 6.44 -9.78
CA ASP A 63 -0.68 7.67 -9.05
C ASP A 63 0.35 8.55 -9.79
N GLN A 64 1.40 7.94 -10.34
CA GLN A 64 2.40 8.65 -11.14
C GLN A 64 1.82 9.26 -12.43
N LEU A 65 0.86 8.60 -13.07
CA LEU A 65 0.16 9.15 -14.23
C LEU A 65 -0.70 10.35 -13.82
N GLU A 66 -1.51 10.22 -12.76
CA GLU A 66 -2.36 11.30 -12.27
C GLU A 66 -1.56 12.53 -11.83
N ALA A 67 -0.44 12.33 -11.13
CA ALA A 67 0.45 13.39 -10.72
C ALA A 67 0.96 14.20 -11.92
N LYS A 68 1.36 13.53 -13.01
CA LYS A 68 1.80 14.18 -14.26
C LYS A 68 0.67 15.01 -14.89
N PHE A 69 -0.56 14.49 -14.93
CA PHE A 69 -1.71 15.23 -15.48
C PHE A 69 -2.10 16.46 -14.65
N LYS A 70 -2.00 16.38 -13.31
CA LYS A 70 -2.27 17.52 -12.41
C LYS A 70 -1.28 18.66 -12.62
N ILE A 71 -0.01 18.35 -12.87
CA ILE A 71 1.04 19.34 -13.17
C ILE A 71 0.74 20.06 -14.49
N THR A 72 0.35 19.33 -15.53
CA THR A 72 -0.01 19.94 -16.83
C THR A 72 -1.16 20.93 -16.69
N ARG A 73 -2.22 20.60 -15.93
CA ARG A 73 -3.38 21.49 -15.74
C ARG A 73 -3.00 22.79 -15.03
N ARG A 74 -2.18 22.73 -13.98
CA ARG A 74 -1.75 23.93 -13.24
C ARG A 74 -0.77 24.84 -13.99
N THR A 75 -0.21 24.38 -15.11
CA THR A 75 0.74 25.18 -15.91
C THR A 75 0.01 26.05 -16.94
N THR A 76 -1.24 25.73 -17.24
CA THR A 76 -2.05 26.44 -18.24
C THR A 76 -3.03 27.46 -17.63
N ASP A 77 -3.28 27.39 -16.32
CA ASP A 77 -4.05 28.37 -15.55
C ASP A 77 -3.15 29.50 -15.01
#